data_AF-A0A8T0UHQ7-F1
#
_entry.id   AF-A0A8T0UHQ7-F1
#
_cell.length_a   1.000
_cell.length_b   1.000
_cell.length_c   1.000
_cell.angle_alpha   90.00
_cell.angle_beta   90.00
_cell.angle_gamma   90.00
#
_symmetry.space_group_name_H-M   'P 1'
#
loop_
_entity.id
_entity.type
_entity.pdbx_description
1 polymer ?
#
loop_
_entity_poly.entity_id
_entity_poly.type
_entity_poly.pdbx_seq_one_letter_code
_entity_poly.pdbx_strand_id
1 'polypeptide(L)'
;MKFIIEAWSQIIECRRVLKWTYAYGYYLDDKVKSEFFEYLQGEAESGLERLHQCAEKDLQAFLPSLKPDSNETMTPSVAEFDDFRVKLAGLTSVTRN
;
A
#
# COMPACT_ATOMS: atom_id res chain seq x y z
N MET A 1 -16.63 -3.61 -2.67
CA MET A 1 -15.64 -4.32 -1.83
C MET A 1 -14.47 -4.96 -2.58
N LYS A 2 -14.54 -5.23 -3.90
CA LYS A 2 -13.41 -5.84 -4.64
C LYS A 2 -12.09 -5.04 -4.58
N PHE A 3 -12.17 -3.71 -4.66
CA PHE A 3 -10.97 -2.84 -4.66
C PHE A 3 -10.09 -2.97 -3.41
N ILE A 4 -10.69 -3.23 -2.23
CA ILE A 4 -9.94 -3.43 -0.98
C ILE A 4 -9.17 -4.75 -1.05
N ILE A 5 -9.82 -5.83 -1.50
CA ILE A 5 -9.19 -7.14 -1.64
C ILE A 5 -8.06 -7.08 -2.68
N GLU A 6 -8.29 -6.39 -3.80
CA GLU A 6 -7.27 -6.17 -4.84
C GLU A 6 -6.06 -5.38 -4.30
N ALA A 7 -6.29 -4.33 -3.53
CA ALA A 7 -5.22 -3.57 -2.87
C ALA A 7 -4.39 -4.44 -1.92
N TRP A 8 -5.04 -5.22 -1.06
CA TRP A 8 -4.33 -6.13 -0.14
C TRP A 8 -3.58 -7.24 -0.87
N SER A 9 -4.16 -7.79 -1.94
CA SER A 9 -3.46 -8.75 -2.79
C SER A 9 -2.21 -8.12 -3.42
N GLN A 10 -2.31 -6.89 -3.91
CA GLN A 10 -1.18 -6.18 -4.50
C GLN A 10 -0.09 -5.91 -3.45
N ILE A 11 -0.45 -5.51 -2.23
CA ILE A 11 0.49 -5.33 -1.12
C ILE A 11 1.25 -6.62 -0.83
N ILE A 12 0.56 -7.76 -0.76
CA ILE A 12 1.17 -9.07 -0.50
C ILE A 12 2.15 -9.44 -1.60
N GLU A 13 1.77 -9.28 -2.87
CA GLU A 13 2.65 -9.60 -4.00
C GLU A 13 3.87 -8.66 -4.05
N CYS A 14 3.68 -7.35 -3.87
CA CYS A 14 4.78 -6.38 -3.79
C CYS A 14 5.77 -6.74 -2.66
N ARG A 15 5.29 -7.07 -1.45
CA ARG A 15 6.16 -7.49 -0.34
C ARG A 15 6.94 -8.76 -0.66
N ARG A 16 6.31 -9.72 -1.34
CA ARG A 16 6.98 -10.96 -1.77
C ARG A 16 8.10 -10.67 -2.76
N VAL A 17 7.84 -9.85 -3.77
CA VAL A 17 8.86 -9.46 -4.76
C VAL A 17 10.01 -8.72 -4.07
N LEU A 18 9.71 -7.73 -3.24
CA LEU A 18 10.72 -6.96 -2.50
C LEU A 18 11.62 -7.83 -1.62
N LYS A 19 11.06 -8.87 -0.98
CA LYS A 19 11.89 -9.83 -0.22
C LYS A 19 12.97 -10.47 -1.10
N TRP A 20 12.64 -10.80 -2.35
CA TRP A 20 13.59 -11.37 -3.30
C TRP A 20 14.51 -10.33 -3.93
N THR A 21 14.10 -9.05 -4.02
CA THR A 21 14.99 -7.97 -4.49
C THR A 21 16.18 -7.77 -3.56
N TYR A 22 15.98 -7.87 -2.23
CA TYR A 22 17.09 -7.83 -1.27
C TYR A 22 18.09 -8.97 -1.48
N ALA A 23 17.59 -10.20 -1.66
CA ALA A 23 18.46 -11.35 -1.93
C ALA A 23 19.23 -11.18 -3.24
N TYR A 24 18.56 -10.70 -4.29
CA TYR A 24 19.19 -10.45 -5.58
C TYR A 24 20.25 -9.34 -5.50
N GLY A 25 19.92 -8.19 -4.89
CA GLY A 25 20.83 -7.07 -4.73
C GLY A 25 22.09 -7.43 -3.94
N TYR A 26 21.98 -8.29 -2.92
CA TYR A 26 23.13 -8.77 -2.16
C TYR A 26 24.17 -9.52 -3.01
N TYR A 27 23.73 -10.28 -4.01
CA TYR A 27 24.59 -11.07 -4.90
C TYR A 27 24.95 -10.33 -6.20
N LEU A 28 24.60 -9.05 -6.34
CA LEU A 28 24.86 -8.28 -7.55
C LEU A 28 26.28 -7.68 -7.50
N ASP A 29 27.22 -8.33 -8.18
CA ASP A 29 28.65 -7.93 -8.15
C ASP A 29 28.97 -6.65 -8.94
N ASP A 30 28.06 -6.18 -9.80
CA ASP A 30 28.23 -4.98 -10.62
C ASP A 30 27.79 -3.73 -9.85
N LYS A 31 28.77 -2.94 -9.39
CA LYS A 31 28.53 -1.74 -8.58
C LYS A 31 27.59 -0.71 -9.23
N VAL A 32 27.73 -0.48 -10.54
CA VAL A 32 26.89 0.52 -11.24
C VAL A 32 25.45 0.02 -11.33
N LYS A 33 25.27 -1.29 -11.57
CA LYS A 33 23.93 -1.89 -11.56
C LYS A 33 23.34 -1.95 -10.16
N SER A 34 24.16 -2.11 -9.12
CA SER A 34 23.72 -2.10 -7.71
C SER A 34 23.10 -0.77 -7.33
N GLU A 35 23.75 0.34 -7.62
CA GLU A 35 23.22 1.68 -7.27
C GLU A 35 21.87 1.95 -7.95
N PHE A 36 21.76 1.64 -9.25
CA PHE A 36 20.49 1.79 -9.97
C PHE A 36 19.41 0.84 -9.46
N PHE A 37 19.78 -0.40 -9.12
CA PHE A 37 18.86 -1.37 -8.55
C PHE A 37 18.33 -0.94 -7.18
N GLU A 38 19.19 -0.46 -6.30
CA GLU A 38 18.82 0.07 -4.97
C GLU A 38 17.86 1.25 -5.11
N TYR A 39 18.12 2.15 -6.07
CA TYR A 39 17.19 3.24 -6.38
C TYR A 39 15.80 2.72 -6.78
N LEU A 40 15.74 1.77 -7.72
CA LEU A 40 14.47 1.17 -8.15
C LEU A 40 13.75 0.44 -7.01
N GLN A 41 14.52 -0.25 -6.16
CA GLN A 41 13.97 -0.91 -4.98
C GLN A 41 13.37 0.12 -4.00
N GLY A 42 14.04 1.23 -3.75
CA GLY A 42 13.54 2.31 -2.90
C GLY A 42 12.26 2.95 -3.45
N GLU A 43 12.17 3.16 -4.76
CA GLU A 43 10.95 3.66 -5.40
C GLU A 43 9.78 2.68 -5.25
N ALA A 44 10.04 1.38 -5.42
CA ALA A 44 9.04 0.32 -5.22
C ALA A 44 8.57 0.24 -3.76
N GLU A 45 9.47 0.36 -2.79
CA GLU A 45 9.15 0.40 -1.36
C GLU A 45 8.31 1.62 -0.98
N SER A 46 8.68 2.80 -1.48
CA SER A 46 7.92 4.04 -1.28
C SER A 46 6.51 3.95 -1.88
N GLY A 47 6.38 3.36 -3.07
CA GLY A 47 5.08 3.09 -3.69
C GLY A 47 4.23 2.13 -2.87
N LEU A 48 4.82 1.01 -2.42
CA LEU A 48 4.15 0.02 -1.58
C LEU A 48 3.69 0.60 -0.25
N GLU A 49 4.53 1.39 0.43
CA GLU A 49 4.19 1.94 1.74
C GLU A 49 3.03 2.94 1.64
N ARG A 50 2.98 3.75 0.57
CA ARG A 50 1.83 4.62 0.29
C ARG A 50 0.53 3.83 0.08
N LEU A 51 0.59 2.73 -0.68
CA LEU A 51 -0.55 1.84 -0.87
C LEU A 51 -0.99 1.20 0.45
N HIS A 52 -0.05 0.66 1.21
CA HIS A 52 -0.32 -0.01 2.48
C HIS A 52 -0.92 0.94 3.52
N GLN A 53 -0.34 2.13 3.66
CA GLN A 53 -0.85 3.19 4.52
C GLN A 53 -2.31 3.56 4.19
N CYS A 54 -2.66 3.67 2.90
CA CYS A 54 -4.02 3.93 2.46
C CYS A 54 -4.95 2.74 2.75
N ALA A 55 -4.52 1.51 2.45
CA ALA A 55 -5.32 0.31 2.67
C ALA A 55 -5.57 0.00 4.15
N GLU A 56 -4.64 0.35 5.04
CA GLU A 56 -4.71 0.07 6.47
C GLU A 56 -5.30 1.23 7.27
N LYS A 57 -4.70 2.42 7.23
CA LYS A 57 -5.08 3.51 8.14
C LYS A 57 -6.24 4.34 7.61
N ASP A 58 -6.27 4.64 6.31
CA ASP A 58 -7.39 5.42 5.74
C ASP A 58 -8.69 4.60 5.81
N LEU A 59 -8.61 3.26 5.67
CA LEU A 59 -9.75 2.36 5.82
C LEU A 59 -10.33 2.37 7.24
N GLN A 60 -9.48 2.49 8.28
CA GLN A 60 -9.93 2.49 9.69
C GLN A 60 -10.91 3.62 9.99
N ALA A 61 -10.83 4.76 9.28
CA ALA A 61 -11.76 5.88 9.45
C ALA A 61 -13.21 5.52 9.09
N PHE A 62 -13.42 4.47 8.29
CA PHE A 62 -14.74 4.02 7.83
C PHE A 62 -15.24 2.76 8.55
N LEU A 63 -14.43 2.18 9.44
CA LEU A 63 -14.83 1.05 10.25
C LEU A 63 -15.44 1.53 11.58
N PRO A 64 -16.49 0.86 12.09
CA PRO A 64 -17.03 1.16 13.41
C PRO A 64 -15.90 1.10 14.45
N SER A 65 -15.73 2.16 15.23
CA SER A 65 -14.73 2.17 16.30
C SER A 65 -15.04 1.06 17.30
N LEU A 66 -14.07 0.19 17.56
CA LEU A 66 -14.18 -0.86 18.60
C LEU A 66 -14.19 -0.28 20.04
N LYS A 67 -14.20 1.05 20.21
CA LYS A 67 -14.17 1.69 21.53
C LYS A 67 -15.60 1.83 22.06
N PRO A 68 -15.96 1.15 23.17
CA PRO A 68 -17.35 1.09 23.64
C PRO A 68 -17.93 2.40 24.20
N ASP A 69 -17.10 3.43 24.45
CA ASP A 69 -17.46 4.48 25.41
C ASP A 69 -17.50 5.92 24.86
N SER A 70 -17.48 6.12 23.54
CA SER A 70 -17.64 7.46 22.94
C SER A 70 -18.94 7.54 22.13
N ASN A 71 -19.94 8.21 22.68
CA ASN A 71 -21.26 8.51 22.06
C ASN A 71 -21.19 9.45 20.84
N GLU A 72 -20.03 9.62 20.20
CA GLU A 72 -19.88 10.38 18.95
C GLU A 72 -19.58 9.39 17.82
N THR A 73 -20.64 8.89 17.19
CA THR A 73 -20.50 8.16 15.93
C THR A 73 -20.23 9.20 14.85
N MET A 74 -18.94 9.50 14.60
CA MET A 74 -18.54 10.28 13.44
C MET A 74 -18.69 9.36 12.23
N THR A 75 -19.88 9.31 11.63
CA THR A 75 -20.11 8.57 10.39
C THR A 75 -19.48 9.35 9.24
N PRO A 76 -18.41 8.84 8.60
CA PRO A 76 -17.86 9.48 7.42
C PRO A 76 -18.92 9.52 6.31
N SER A 77 -18.90 10.61 5.54
CA SER A 77 -19.83 10.83 4.46
C SER A 77 -19.57 9.88 3.29
N VAL A 78 -20.59 9.66 2.45
CA VAL A 78 -20.47 8.85 1.23
C VAL A 78 -19.43 9.44 0.28
N ALA A 79 -19.31 10.77 0.21
CA ALA A 79 -18.34 11.45 -0.64
C ALA A 79 -16.89 11.17 -0.21
N GLU A 80 -16.59 11.23 1.09
CA GLU A 80 -15.26 10.89 1.61
C GLU A 80 -14.88 9.43 1.36
N PHE A 81 -15.88 8.53 1.42
CA PHE A 81 -15.67 7.13 1.08
C PHE A 81 -15.38 6.91 -0.41
N ASP A 82 -16.07 7.65 -1.30
CA ASP A 82 -15.81 7.59 -2.74
C ASP A 82 -14.42 8.13 -3.08
N ASP A 83 -13.98 9.22 -2.45
CA ASP A 83 -12.62 9.75 -2.60
C ASP A 83 -11.57 8.74 -2.13
N PHE A 84 -11.79 8.11 -0.97
CA PHE A 84 -10.96 7.02 -0.47
C PHE A 84 -10.88 5.87 -1.49
N ARG A 85 -12.01 5.45 -2.04
CA ARG A 85 -12.06 4.38 -3.03
C ARG A 85 -11.26 4.72 -4.28
N VAL A 86 -11.40 5.94 -4.82
CA VAL A 86 -10.66 6.39 -6.00
C VAL A 86 -9.16 6.41 -5.71
N LYS A 87 -8.76 6.94 -4.56
CA LYS A 87 -7.37 6.97 -4.10
C LYS A 87 -6.77 5.57 -3.99
N LEU A 88 -7.45 4.64 -3.31
CA LEU A 88 -6.97 3.28 -3.09
C LEU A 88 -6.87 2.50 -4.42
N ALA A 89 -7.87 2.61 -5.28
CA ALA A 89 -7.85 1.98 -6.60
C ALA A 89 -6.73 2.55 -7.49
N GLY A 90 -6.50 3.86 -7.45
CA GLY A 90 -5.41 4.52 -8.16
C GLY A 90 -4.03 4.01 -7.70
N LEU A 91 -3.78 3.98 -6.40
CA LEU A 91 -2.53 3.46 -5.83
C LEU A 91 -2.32 1.97 -6.17
N THR A 92 -3.39 1.17 -6.13
CA THR A 92 -3.34 -0.26 -6.51
C THR A 92 -2.99 -0.42 -7.98
N SER A 93 -3.52 0.43 -8.86
CA SER A 93 -3.21 0.39 -10.30
C SER A 93 -1.77 0.80 -10.59
N VAL A 94 -1.22 1.78 -9.88
CA VAL A 94 0.16 2.27 -10.12
C VAL A 94 1.22 1.27 -9.64
N THR A 95 0.92 0.52 -8.58
CA THR A 95 1.81 -0.50 -8.02
C THR A 95 1.72 -1.85 -8.73
N ARG A 96 0.73 -2.01 -9.62
CA ARG A 96 0.54 -3.19 -10.44
C ARG A 96 1.40 -3.07 -11.71
N ASN A 97 2.37 -3.97 -11.84
CA ASN A 97 3.15 -4.16 -13.06
C ASN A 97 2.32 -4.80 -14.18
#